data_AF-A0A1R0X0I2-F1
#
_entry.id   AF-A0A1R0X0I2-F1
#
_cell.length_a   1.000
_cell.length_b   1.000
_cell.length_c   1.000
_cell.angle_alpha   90.00
_cell.angle_beta   90.00
_cell.angle_gamma   90.00
#
_symmetry.space_group_name_H-M   'P 1'
#
loop_
_entity.id
_entity.type
_entity.pdbx_description
1 polymer ?
#
loop_
_entity_poly.entity_id
_entity_poly.type
_entity_poly.pdbx_seq_one_letter_code
_entity_poly.pdbx_strand_id
1 'polypeptide(L)'
;MYSVVGVRFKKAGKIYYFDPLDFPIERDQCVIVETARGVEYGKVVVGKKEVEESDVVLPLKKVMRIAGETDARVVEENKSAAKEAFTTCLNKIRDHGLKMKLVDVEFTFDRNKIIFYFTAEGRVDFRELVKDLASIFRTRIELRQIGVRDEAKMLGGLGPCGRVLCCSSWLGDFEPVSIKMAKDQNLSLNPTKISGLCGRLMCCLKFEHDNYESVKEEMPAVGKIVVTSLGDGKVVGINAGNRTVHVQLFEVGKVKELPMDDVVVK
;
A
#
# COMPACT_ATOMS: atom_id res chain seq x y z
N MET A 1 12.69 26.94 4.62
CA MET A 1 13.04 25.62 5.16
C MET A 1 12.19 25.30 6.38
N TYR A 2 11.45 24.19 6.32
CA TYR A 2 10.69 23.65 7.44
C TYR A 2 11.40 22.41 7.97
N SER A 3 11.46 22.28 9.29
CA SER A 3 11.91 21.06 9.92
C SER A 3 10.74 20.08 10.02
N VAL A 4 10.90 18.87 9.49
CA VAL A 4 9.87 17.82 9.53
C VAL A 4 10.41 16.53 10.12
N VAL A 5 9.51 15.75 10.72
CA VAL A 5 9.76 14.38 11.17
C VAL A 5 8.75 13.44 10.52
N GLY A 6 9.22 12.31 10.02
CA GLY A 6 8.36 11.31 9.37
C GLY A 6 7.92 10.24 10.37
N VAL A 7 6.62 10.25 10.70
CA VAL A 7 6.00 9.34 11.67
C VAL A 7 5.14 8.30 10.94
N ARG A 8 5.23 7.05 11.39
CA ARG A 8 4.46 5.92 10.87
C ARG A 8 3.69 5.24 12.00
N PHE A 9 2.39 5.05 11.81
CA PHE A 9 1.49 4.45 12.81
C PHE A 9 1.33 2.93 12.66
N LYS A 10 1.43 2.41 11.44
CA LYS A 10 1.29 0.97 11.13
C LYS A 10 2.51 0.49 10.33
N LYS A 11 2.91 -0.78 10.48
CA LYS A 11 4.13 -1.34 9.83
C LYS A 11 4.25 -1.00 8.33
N ALA A 12 3.18 -1.17 7.56
CA ALA A 12 3.08 -0.83 6.13
C ALA A 12 2.14 0.36 5.85
N GLY A 13 2.16 1.36 6.72
CA GLY A 13 1.40 2.60 6.57
C GLY A 13 2.14 3.68 5.79
N LYS A 14 1.38 4.68 5.32
CA LYS A 14 1.95 5.95 4.83
C LYS A 14 2.78 6.60 5.93
N ILE A 15 3.89 7.23 5.55
CA ILE A 15 4.65 8.10 6.43
C ILE A 15 3.95 9.46 6.38
N TYR A 16 3.59 9.98 7.55
CA TYR A 16 3.05 11.31 7.70
C TYR A 16 4.13 12.22 8.26
N TYR A 17 4.22 13.43 7.72
CA TYR A 17 5.19 14.42 8.17
C TYR A 17 4.55 15.34 9.20
N PHE A 18 5.25 15.55 10.31
CA PHE A 18 4.85 16.42 11.41
C PHE A 18 5.94 17.42 11.71
N ASP A 19 5.57 18.53 12.32
CA ASP A 19 6.50 19.52 12.87
C ASP A 19 7.04 19.01 14.23
N PRO A 20 8.36 18.74 14.35
CA PRO A 20 8.97 18.27 15.57
C PRO A 20 9.10 19.35 16.66
N LEU A 21 8.79 20.63 16.36
CA LEU A 21 9.05 21.77 17.24
C LEU A 21 10.52 21.76 17.72
N ASP A 22 10.75 22.00 19.02
CA ASP A 22 12.06 21.99 19.66
C ASP A 22 12.42 20.63 20.28
N PHE A 23 11.64 19.57 20.02
CA PHE A 23 11.92 18.26 20.60
C PHE A 23 13.12 17.58 19.92
N PRO A 24 14.06 16.98 20.69
CA PRO A 24 15.19 16.23 20.15
C PRO A 24 14.74 14.83 19.71
N ILE A 25 13.94 14.79 18.63
CA ILE A 25 13.36 13.54 18.11
C ILE A 25 14.38 12.83 17.22
N GLU A 26 14.80 11.65 17.65
CA GLU A 26 15.68 10.78 16.88
C GLU A 26 14.91 9.72 16.08
N ARG A 27 15.59 9.10 15.12
CA ARG A 27 15.05 7.97 14.37
C ARG A 27 14.76 6.80 15.33
N ASP A 28 13.71 6.04 15.03
CA ASP A 28 13.25 4.88 15.81
C ASP A 28 12.61 5.18 17.18
N GLN A 29 12.57 6.45 17.61
CA GLN A 29 11.80 6.85 18.78
C GLN A 29 10.29 6.80 18.52
N CYS A 30 9.52 6.64 19.59
CA CYS A 30 8.07 6.72 19.53
C CYS A 30 7.61 8.10 20.00
N VAL A 31 6.58 8.63 19.34
CA VAL A 31 6.06 9.97 19.57
C VAL A 31 4.54 9.94 19.63
N ILE A 32 3.99 10.88 20.40
CA ILE A 32 2.56 11.14 20.45
C ILE A 32 2.28 12.36 19.56
N VAL A 33 1.37 12.19 18.60
CA VAL A 33 0.99 13.22 17.65
C VAL A 33 -0.51 13.40 17.60
N GLU A 34 -0.95 14.61 17.30
CA GLU A 34 -2.35 14.92 17.08
C GLU A 34 -2.68 14.77 15.59
N THR A 35 -3.58 13.85 15.24
CA THR A 35 -4.05 13.68 13.87
C THR A 35 -5.51 14.11 13.75
N ALA A 36 -6.09 14.06 12.55
CA ALA A 36 -7.51 14.35 12.37
C ALA A 36 -8.42 13.35 13.10
N ARG A 37 -7.88 12.18 13.49
CA ARG A 37 -8.61 11.11 14.16
C ARG A 37 -8.54 11.20 15.69
N GLY A 38 -7.68 12.08 16.22
CA GLY A 38 -7.39 12.23 17.64
C GLY A 38 -5.90 12.09 17.92
N VAL A 39 -5.57 11.80 19.18
CA VAL A 39 -4.21 11.53 19.62
C VAL A 39 -3.81 10.11 19.19
N GLU A 40 -2.67 9.98 18.51
CA GLU A 40 -2.15 8.70 18.02
C GLU A 40 -0.69 8.49 18.45
N TYR A 41 -0.35 7.23 18.74
CA TYR A 41 1.00 6.77 19.03
C TYR A 41 1.66 6.31 17.73
N GLY A 42 2.77 6.94 17.36
CA GLY A 42 3.49 6.65 16.12
C GLY A 42 4.98 6.42 16.35
N LYS A 43 5.61 5.68 15.44
CA LYS A 43 7.07 5.47 15.43
C LYS A 43 7.72 6.37 14.39
N VAL A 44 8.81 7.02 14.76
CA VAL A 44 9.61 7.87 13.88
C VAL A 44 10.44 6.99 12.96
N VAL A 45 10.17 7.09 11.65
CA VAL A 45 10.91 6.34 10.61
C VAL A 45 11.94 7.23 9.93
N VAL A 46 11.62 8.53 9.80
CA VAL A 46 12.51 9.55 9.26
C VAL A 46 12.74 10.56 10.38
N GLY A 47 13.98 10.73 10.82
CA GLY A 47 14.34 11.73 11.83
C GLY A 47 14.16 13.16 11.33
N LYS A 48 14.61 14.13 12.13
CA LYS A 48 14.55 15.55 11.77
C LYS A 48 15.22 15.81 10.41
N LYS A 49 14.44 16.31 9.45
CA LYS A 49 14.92 16.67 8.12
C LYS A 49 14.42 18.07 7.77
N GLU A 50 15.30 18.90 7.21
CA GLU A 50 14.92 20.18 6.63
C GLU A 50 14.46 19.99 5.19
N VAL A 51 13.31 20.56 4.86
CA VAL A 51 12.68 20.47 3.54
C VAL A 51 12.22 21.86 3.09
N GLU A 52 12.23 22.06 1.78
CA GLU A 52 11.72 23.28 1.16
C GLU A 52 10.20 23.33 1.22
N GLU A 53 9.64 24.54 1.17
CA GLU A 53 8.20 24.79 1.29
C GLU A 53 7.39 24.14 0.14
N SER A 54 8.02 23.94 -1.03
CA SER A 54 7.43 23.25 -2.19
C SER A 54 7.19 21.76 -1.97
N ASP A 55 7.93 21.14 -1.05
CA ASP A 55 7.90 19.69 -0.82
C ASP A 55 6.96 19.30 0.33
N VAL A 56 6.28 20.28 0.95
CA VAL A 56 5.46 20.10 2.15
C VAL A 56 4.04 20.57 1.94
N VAL A 57 3.08 19.70 2.23
CA VAL A 57 1.66 20.08 2.29
C VAL A 57 1.37 20.73 3.64
N LEU A 58 1.26 22.06 3.65
CA LEU A 58 0.86 22.83 4.83
C LEU A 58 -0.68 22.81 5.03
N PRO A 59 -1.17 22.91 6.29
CA PRO A 59 -0.42 23.05 7.53
C PRO A 59 0.08 21.70 8.08
N LEU A 60 1.35 21.69 8.54
CA LEU A 60 1.89 20.57 9.29
C LEU A 60 1.26 20.51 10.68
N LYS A 61 0.84 19.31 11.09
CA LYS A 61 0.45 19.06 12.48
C LYS A 61 1.69 18.91 13.34
N LYS A 62 1.58 19.26 14.62
CA LYS A 62 2.70 19.29 15.56
C LYS A 62 2.85 17.96 16.30
N VAL A 63 4.08 17.60 16.63
CA VAL A 63 4.36 16.54 17.61
C VAL A 63 4.03 17.08 19.00
N MET A 64 3.25 16.31 19.78
CA MET A 64 2.88 16.72 21.13
C MET A 64 4.02 16.46 22.12
N ARG A 65 4.61 15.27 22.07
CA ARG A 65 5.74 14.85 22.92
C ARG A 65 6.35 13.53 22.46
N ILE A 66 7.55 13.24 22.98
CA ILE A 66 8.18 11.92 22.89
C ILE A 66 7.43 10.95 23.84
N ALA A 67 7.14 9.75 23.35
CA ALA A 67 6.40 8.74 24.09
C ALA A 67 7.33 8.01 25.08
N GLY A 68 6.87 7.86 26.33
CA GLY A 68 7.57 7.12 27.37
C GLY A 68 7.10 5.67 27.51
N GLU A 69 7.63 4.97 28.51
CA GLU A 69 7.22 3.58 28.81
C GLU A 69 5.75 3.47 29.24
N THR A 70 5.23 4.47 29.96
CA THR A 70 3.82 4.53 30.35
C THR A 70 2.90 4.54 29.14
N ASP A 71 3.27 5.30 28.10
CA ASP A 71 2.51 5.36 26.85
C ASP A 71 2.55 4.03 26.10
N ALA A 72 3.70 3.34 26.11
CA ALA A 72 3.83 2.01 25.53
C ALA A 72 2.93 0.98 26.24
N ARG A 73 2.80 1.06 27.58
CA ARG A 73 1.87 0.22 28.35
C ARG A 73 0.42 0.48 27.96
N VAL A 74 0.03 1.76 27.81
CA VAL A 74 -1.32 2.13 27.36
C VAL A 74 -1.63 1.51 25.99
N VAL A 75 -0.68 1.52 25.05
CA VAL A 75 -0.85 0.90 23.73
C VAL A 75 -1.08 -0.61 23.83
N GLU A 76 -0.34 -1.32 24.69
CA GLU A 76 -0.52 -2.77 24.83
C GLU A 76 -1.83 -3.13 25.55
N GLU A 77 -2.25 -2.33 26.53
CA GLU A 77 -3.58 -2.47 27.15
C GLU A 77 -4.69 -2.22 26.13
N ASN A 78 -4.57 -1.16 25.31
CA ASN A 78 -5.53 -0.83 24.25
C ASN A 78 -5.67 -1.99 23.26
N LYS A 79 -4.55 -2.65 22.92
CA LYS A 79 -4.52 -3.80 22.03
C LYS A 79 -5.15 -5.05 22.66
N SER A 80 -5.05 -5.21 23.97
CA SER A 80 -5.73 -6.29 24.69
C SER A 80 -7.24 -6.04 24.75
N ALA A 81 -7.66 -4.83 25.10
CA ALA A 81 -9.06 -4.41 25.07
C ALA A 81 -9.69 -4.50 23.66
N ALA A 82 -8.91 -4.21 22.62
CA ALA A 82 -9.32 -4.38 21.23
C ALA A 82 -9.71 -5.83 20.88
N LYS A 83 -8.99 -6.83 21.40
CA LYS A 83 -9.30 -8.25 21.16
C LYS A 83 -10.62 -8.67 21.84
N GLU A 84 -10.87 -8.16 23.03
CA GLU A 84 -12.13 -8.39 23.74
C GLU A 84 -13.29 -7.71 23.00
N ALA A 85 -13.08 -6.47 22.56
CA ALA A 85 -14.05 -5.72 21.77
C ALA A 85 -14.35 -6.39 20.43
N PHE A 86 -13.33 -6.95 19.77
CA PHE A 86 -13.49 -7.73 18.54
C PHE A 86 -14.43 -8.92 18.76
N THR A 87 -14.17 -9.72 19.80
CA THR A 87 -14.97 -10.92 20.10
C THR A 87 -16.42 -10.56 20.43
N THR A 88 -16.61 -9.52 21.23
CA THR A 88 -17.94 -9.02 21.61
C THR A 88 -18.72 -8.52 20.39
N CYS A 89 -18.08 -7.72 19.53
CA CYS A 89 -18.69 -7.19 18.32
C CYS A 89 -19.03 -8.32 17.34
N LEU A 90 -18.17 -9.32 17.19
CA LEU A 90 -18.44 -10.47 16.34
C LEU A 90 -19.69 -11.24 16.78
N ASN A 91 -19.87 -11.45 18.09
CA ASN A 91 -21.08 -12.07 18.63
C ASN A 91 -22.33 -11.21 18.34
N LYS A 92 -22.25 -9.90 18.57
CA LYS A 92 -23.36 -8.98 18.28
C LYS A 92 -23.71 -8.92 16.80
N ILE A 93 -22.73 -8.92 15.89
CA ILE A 93 -22.97 -8.99 14.45
C ILE A 93 -23.80 -10.23 14.09
N ARG A 94 -23.49 -11.37 14.72
CA ARG A 94 -24.23 -12.61 14.54
C ARG A 94 -25.64 -12.54 15.13
N ASP A 95 -25.79 -11.98 16.33
CA ASP A 95 -27.09 -11.83 17.00
C ASP A 95 -28.06 -10.93 16.20
N HIS A 96 -27.53 -9.86 15.60
CA HIS A 96 -28.27 -8.93 14.74
C HIS A 96 -28.44 -9.44 13.30
N GLY A 97 -27.83 -10.58 12.93
CA GLY A 97 -27.93 -11.16 11.58
C GLY A 97 -27.35 -10.28 10.46
N LEU A 98 -26.37 -9.44 10.77
CA LEU A 98 -25.83 -8.46 9.82
C LEU A 98 -24.90 -9.12 8.79
N LYS A 99 -25.13 -8.84 7.51
CA LYS A 99 -24.29 -9.30 6.39
C LYS A 99 -23.01 -8.48 6.26
N MET A 100 -22.14 -8.56 7.26
CA MET A 100 -20.86 -7.88 7.30
C MET A 100 -19.78 -8.77 7.92
N LYS A 101 -18.53 -8.54 7.52
CA LYS A 101 -17.36 -9.24 8.05
C LYS A 101 -16.50 -8.26 8.85
N LEU A 102 -16.37 -8.49 10.15
CA LEU A 102 -15.44 -7.74 10.99
C LEU A 102 -14.00 -8.13 10.63
N VAL A 103 -13.17 -7.12 10.36
CA VAL A 103 -11.76 -7.32 9.96
C VAL A 103 -10.81 -7.00 11.10
N ASP A 104 -11.00 -5.85 11.76
CA ASP A 104 -10.12 -5.41 12.84
C ASP A 104 -10.83 -4.43 13.79
N VAL A 105 -10.31 -4.25 15.00
CA VAL A 105 -10.80 -3.29 15.98
C VAL A 105 -9.61 -2.54 16.58
N GLU A 106 -9.70 -1.21 16.62
CA GLU A 106 -8.65 -0.36 17.16
C GLU A 106 -9.23 0.66 18.14
N PHE A 107 -8.53 0.87 19.25
CA PHE A 107 -8.77 2.01 20.14
C PHE A 107 -7.89 3.18 19.72
N THR A 108 -8.41 4.40 19.82
CA THR A 108 -7.55 5.59 19.81
C THR A 108 -6.65 5.58 21.04
N PHE A 109 -5.50 6.26 20.97
CA PHE A 109 -4.53 6.25 22.07
C PHE A 109 -5.16 6.71 23.40
N ASP A 110 -5.99 7.74 23.33
CA ASP A 110 -6.74 8.33 24.44
C ASP A 110 -7.99 7.54 24.90
N ARG A 111 -8.29 6.39 24.27
CA ARG A 111 -9.52 5.59 24.49
C ARG A 111 -10.84 6.36 24.32
N ASN A 112 -10.84 7.53 23.72
CA ASN A 112 -12.07 8.30 23.49
C ASN A 112 -12.95 7.69 22.40
N LYS A 113 -12.36 6.88 21.51
CA LYS A 113 -13.05 6.28 20.38
C LYS A 113 -12.56 4.85 20.10
N ILE A 114 -13.50 3.99 19.75
CA ILE A 114 -13.24 2.63 19.25
C ILE A 114 -13.65 2.59 17.79
N ILE A 115 -12.74 2.14 16.93
CA ILE A 115 -12.94 2.01 15.49
C ILE A 115 -13.03 0.53 15.13
N PHE A 116 -14.16 0.14 14.54
CA PHE A 116 -14.41 -1.21 14.05
C PHE A 116 -14.31 -1.20 12.51
N TYR A 117 -13.32 -1.90 11.97
CA TYR A 117 -13.14 -2.05 10.54
C TYR A 117 -13.88 -3.26 10.03
N PHE A 118 -14.70 -3.09 8.99
CA PHE A 118 -15.48 -4.17 8.41
C PHE A 118 -15.52 -4.12 6.89
N THR A 119 -15.79 -5.26 6.26
CA THR A 119 -16.14 -5.36 4.85
C THR A 119 -17.58 -5.84 4.67
N ALA A 120 -18.23 -5.35 3.62
CA ALA A 120 -19.59 -5.73 3.24
C ALA A 120 -19.76 -5.49 1.73
N GLU A 121 -20.52 -6.36 1.06
CA GLU A 121 -20.80 -6.24 -0.38
C GLU A 121 -21.79 -5.11 -0.70
N GLY A 122 -22.65 -4.75 0.26
CA GLY A 122 -23.67 -3.73 0.10
C GLY A 122 -23.80 -2.82 1.31
N ARG A 123 -24.87 -2.02 1.35
CA ARG A 123 -25.21 -1.19 2.50
C ARG A 123 -25.69 -2.08 3.64
N VAL A 124 -25.15 -1.86 4.83
CA VAL A 124 -25.52 -2.56 6.06
C VAL A 124 -26.12 -1.54 7.01
N ASP A 125 -27.32 -1.81 7.53
CA ASP A 125 -27.92 -0.98 8.58
C ASP A 125 -27.41 -1.48 9.94
N PHE A 126 -26.46 -0.74 10.52
CA PHE A 126 -25.80 -1.09 11.78
C PHE A 126 -26.26 -0.22 12.96
N ARG A 127 -27.39 0.50 12.84
CA ARG A 127 -27.87 1.42 13.89
C ARG A 127 -28.07 0.74 15.25
N GLU A 128 -28.68 -0.45 15.26
CA GLU A 128 -28.89 -1.21 16.50
C GLU A 128 -27.58 -1.78 17.06
N LEU A 129 -26.68 -2.25 16.19
CA LEU A 129 -25.34 -2.69 16.60
C LEU A 129 -24.56 -1.56 17.29
N VAL A 130 -24.60 -0.33 16.75
CA VAL A 130 -23.92 0.82 17.36
C VAL A 130 -24.47 1.12 18.75
N LYS A 131 -25.79 1.03 18.95
CA LYS A 131 -26.41 1.25 20.27
C LYS A 131 -25.93 0.19 21.28
N ASP A 132 -25.92 -1.07 20.89
CA ASP A 132 -25.45 -2.17 21.72
C ASP A 132 -23.98 -1.99 22.12
N LEU A 133 -23.11 -1.73 21.14
CA LEU A 133 -21.68 -1.52 21.38
C LEU A 133 -21.44 -0.28 22.25
N ALA A 134 -22.15 0.81 22.01
CA ALA A 134 -22.03 2.02 22.81
C ALA A 134 -22.47 1.79 24.27
N SER A 135 -23.51 0.96 24.50
CA SER A 135 -23.96 0.59 25.84
C SER A 135 -22.93 -0.28 26.59
N ILE A 136 -22.23 -1.16 25.87
CA ILE A 136 -21.24 -2.08 26.46
C ILE A 136 -19.94 -1.33 26.79
N PHE A 137 -19.37 -0.63 25.82
CA PHE A 137 -18.04 -0.02 25.97
C PHE A 137 -18.08 1.36 26.60
N ARG A 138 -19.23 2.04 26.62
CA ARG A 138 -19.40 3.42 27.13
C ARG A 138 -18.41 4.41 26.50
N THR A 139 -18.04 4.15 25.24
CA THR A 139 -17.08 4.93 24.45
C THR A 139 -17.70 5.22 23.09
N ARG A 140 -17.24 6.28 22.41
CA ARG A 140 -17.71 6.61 21.06
C ARG A 140 -17.32 5.49 20.08
N ILE A 141 -18.32 4.93 19.41
CA ILE A 141 -18.14 3.86 18.42
C ILE A 141 -18.09 4.46 17.02
N GLU A 142 -17.08 4.08 16.23
CA GLU A 142 -16.96 4.40 14.81
C GLU A 142 -16.89 3.09 14.00
N LEU A 143 -17.89 2.83 13.17
CA LEU A 143 -17.86 1.72 12.22
C LEU A 143 -17.32 2.22 10.88
N ARG A 144 -16.23 1.61 10.40
CA ARG A 144 -15.57 2.01 9.16
C ARG A 144 -15.57 0.86 8.16
N GLN A 145 -16.29 1.06 7.06
CA GLN A 145 -16.22 0.15 5.93
C GLN A 145 -14.88 0.32 5.20
N ILE A 146 -14.18 -0.78 4.98
CA ILE A 146 -12.93 -0.82 4.21
C ILE A 146 -13.11 -1.62 2.92
N GLY A 147 -12.22 -1.41 1.95
CA GLY A 147 -12.22 -2.19 0.72
C GLY A 147 -11.53 -3.55 0.89
N VAL A 148 -11.78 -4.48 -0.04
CA VAL A 148 -11.14 -5.81 -0.09
C VAL A 148 -9.60 -5.76 -0.11
N ARG A 149 -9.01 -4.68 -0.65
CA ARG A 149 -7.56 -4.48 -0.67
C ARG A 149 -7.02 -4.09 0.70
N ASP A 150 -7.73 -3.23 1.42
CA ASP A 150 -7.35 -2.84 2.78
C ASP A 150 -7.52 -4.02 3.74
N GLU A 151 -8.55 -4.85 3.53
CA GLU A 151 -8.70 -6.13 4.24
C GLU A 151 -7.48 -7.03 4.02
N ALA A 152 -7.08 -7.26 2.76
CA ALA A 152 -5.88 -8.04 2.45
C ALA A 152 -4.60 -7.42 3.04
N LYS A 153 -4.51 -6.09 3.11
CA LYS A 153 -3.39 -5.37 3.74
C LYS A 153 -3.33 -5.60 5.26
N MET A 154 -4.49 -5.62 5.93
CA MET A 154 -4.58 -5.83 7.37
C MET A 154 -4.32 -7.28 7.75
N LEU A 155 -4.89 -8.23 7.01
CA LEU A 155 -4.68 -9.67 7.24
C LEU A 155 -3.28 -10.12 6.82
N GLY A 156 -2.69 -9.48 5.81
CA GLY A 156 -1.45 -9.92 5.19
C GLY A 156 -1.63 -11.19 4.37
N GLY A 157 -0.52 -11.85 4.05
CA GLY A 157 -0.52 -13.11 3.30
C GLY A 157 0.62 -13.19 2.28
N LEU A 158 0.55 -14.21 1.43
CA LEU A 158 1.47 -14.40 0.31
C LEU A 158 0.77 -14.08 -1.01
N GLY A 159 1.45 -13.33 -1.86
CA GLY A 159 1.00 -13.06 -3.22
C GLY A 159 1.22 -14.27 -4.13
N PRO A 160 0.66 -14.24 -5.35
CA PRO A 160 0.87 -15.28 -6.35
C PRO A 160 2.35 -15.45 -6.74
N CYS A 161 3.18 -14.45 -6.49
CA CYS A 161 4.63 -14.50 -6.66
C CYS A 161 5.38 -15.23 -5.53
N GLY A 162 4.69 -15.76 -4.51
CA GLY A 162 5.28 -16.45 -3.37
C GLY A 162 5.91 -15.55 -2.30
N ARG A 163 5.87 -14.22 -2.49
CA ARG A 163 6.36 -13.22 -1.52
C ARG A 163 5.23 -12.68 -0.65
N VAL A 164 5.57 -12.06 0.49
CA VAL A 164 4.61 -11.31 1.31
C VAL A 164 3.94 -10.23 0.46
N LEU A 165 2.63 -10.00 0.68
CA LEU A 165 1.89 -8.99 -0.06
C LEU A 165 2.59 -7.62 0.00
N CYS A 166 2.84 -7.02 -1.17
CA CYS A 166 3.47 -5.70 -1.27
C CYS A 166 2.70 -4.64 -0.48
N CYS A 167 1.36 -4.72 -0.48
CA CYS A 167 0.47 -3.81 0.23
C CYS A 167 0.62 -3.85 1.77
N SER A 168 0.99 -5.01 2.33
CA SER A 168 1.22 -5.20 3.77
C SER A 168 2.69 -5.08 4.16
N SER A 169 3.59 -4.87 3.20
CA SER A 169 5.03 -4.81 3.41
C SER A 169 5.58 -3.40 3.24
N TRP A 170 5.49 -2.83 2.03
CA TRP A 170 6.17 -1.57 1.69
C TRP A 170 5.34 -0.64 0.79
N LEU A 171 4.48 -1.18 -0.06
CA LEU A 171 3.64 -0.42 -0.98
C LEU A 171 2.42 0.10 -0.22
N GLY A 172 2.60 1.21 0.50
CA GLY A 172 1.64 1.76 1.45
C GLY A 172 0.44 2.47 0.80
N ASP A 173 0.62 2.99 -0.42
CA ASP A 173 -0.39 3.70 -1.21
C ASP A 173 -0.57 3.04 -2.57
N PHE A 174 -1.75 3.22 -3.17
CA PHE A 174 -2.08 2.59 -4.45
C PHE A 174 -2.69 3.58 -5.42
N GLU A 175 -2.08 3.64 -6.59
CA GLU A 175 -2.71 4.26 -7.75
C GLU A 175 -3.70 3.30 -8.41
N PRO A 176 -4.69 3.83 -9.16
CA PRO A 176 -5.57 3.03 -9.98
C PRO A 176 -4.79 2.20 -11.01
N VAL A 177 -5.10 0.90 -11.09
CA VAL A 177 -4.49 -0.02 -12.06
C VAL A 177 -5.50 -0.26 -13.18
N SER A 178 -5.06 -0.19 -14.43
CA SER A 178 -5.88 -0.44 -15.61
C SER A 178 -5.50 -1.75 -16.30
N ILE A 179 -6.45 -2.33 -17.06
CA ILE A 179 -6.19 -3.53 -17.87
C ILE A 179 -5.16 -3.24 -18.97
N LYS A 180 -5.05 -1.98 -19.44
CA LYS A 180 -4.06 -1.55 -20.42
C LYS A 180 -2.63 -1.84 -19.93
N MET A 181 -2.34 -1.56 -18.66
CA MET A 181 -1.03 -1.82 -18.05
C MET A 181 -0.65 -3.31 -18.12
N ALA A 182 -1.61 -4.22 -17.92
CA ALA A 182 -1.37 -5.65 -18.07
C ALA A 182 -1.07 -6.05 -19.52
N LYS A 183 -1.74 -5.42 -20.49
CA LYS A 183 -1.47 -5.62 -21.93
C LYS A 183 -0.09 -5.11 -22.32
N ASP A 184 0.28 -3.93 -21.83
CA ASP A 184 1.58 -3.31 -22.13
C ASP A 184 2.76 -4.14 -21.61
N GLN A 185 2.53 -4.89 -20.52
CA GLN A 185 3.48 -5.84 -19.94
C GLN A 185 3.37 -7.27 -20.52
N ASN A 186 2.63 -7.45 -21.63
CA ASN A 186 2.42 -8.73 -22.30
C ASN A 186 1.88 -9.86 -21.39
N LEU A 187 1.10 -9.51 -20.37
CA LEU A 187 0.49 -10.49 -19.49
C LEU A 187 -0.81 -11.05 -20.07
N SER A 188 -1.06 -12.33 -19.79
CA SER A 188 -2.33 -12.98 -20.13
C SER A 188 -3.49 -12.29 -19.41
N LEU A 189 -4.53 -11.92 -20.14
CA LEU A 189 -5.72 -11.25 -19.60
C LEU A 189 -6.65 -12.16 -18.78
N ASN A 190 -6.20 -13.35 -18.41
CA ASN A 190 -6.93 -14.21 -17.50
C ASN A 190 -6.98 -13.56 -16.10
N PRO A 191 -8.16 -13.31 -15.51
CA PRO A 191 -8.31 -12.68 -14.21
C PRO A 191 -7.47 -13.32 -13.10
N THR A 192 -7.31 -14.64 -13.10
CA THR A 192 -6.49 -15.36 -12.10
C THR A 192 -5.01 -14.99 -12.17
N LYS A 193 -4.51 -14.58 -13.35
CA LYS A 193 -3.10 -14.20 -13.55
C LYS A 193 -2.82 -12.73 -13.28
N ILE A 194 -3.83 -11.86 -13.43
CA ILE A 194 -3.66 -10.39 -13.30
C ILE A 194 -4.25 -9.82 -12.00
N SER A 195 -4.98 -10.62 -11.24
CA SER A 195 -5.60 -10.21 -9.97
C SER A 195 -4.73 -10.64 -8.80
N GLY A 196 -4.59 -9.74 -7.82
CA GLY A 196 -3.97 -10.08 -6.55
C GLY A 196 -4.92 -10.87 -5.65
N LEU A 197 -4.41 -11.29 -4.48
CA LEU A 197 -5.18 -12.03 -3.47
C LEU A 197 -6.48 -11.30 -3.04
N CYS A 198 -6.47 -9.97 -3.10
CA CYS A 198 -7.64 -9.12 -2.82
C CYS A 198 -8.74 -9.14 -3.91
N GLY A 199 -8.59 -9.91 -4.99
CA GLY A 199 -9.55 -10.00 -6.08
C GLY A 199 -9.57 -8.79 -7.03
N ARG A 200 -8.71 -7.79 -6.81
CA ARG A 200 -8.50 -6.65 -7.74
C ARG A 200 -7.20 -6.82 -8.52
N LEU A 201 -7.05 -6.05 -9.60
CA LEU A 201 -5.81 -5.99 -10.38
C LEU A 201 -4.57 -5.77 -9.49
N MET A 202 -3.48 -6.45 -9.82
CA MET A 202 -2.23 -6.39 -9.06
C MET A 202 -1.64 -4.99 -9.06
N CYS A 203 -1.31 -4.47 -7.87
CA CYS A 203 -0.65 -3.17 -7.71
C CYS A 203 0.77 -3.14 -8.29
N CYS A 204 1.44 -4.30 -8.39
CA CYS A 204 2.75 -4.43 -9.04
C CYS A 204 2.71 -3.98 -10.50
N LEU A 205 1.57 -4.16 -11.18
CA LEU A 205 1.43 -3.73 -12.58
C LEU A 205 1.70 -2.24 -12.72
N LYS A 206 1.10 -1.41 -11.85
CA LYS A 206 1.37 0.04 -11.89
C LYS A 206 2.77 0.37 -11.38
N PHE A 207 3.23 -0.28 -10.30
CA PHE A 207 4.57 -0.04 -9.76
C PHE A 207 5.68 -0.28 -10.81
N GLU A 208 5.55 -1.32 -11.62
CA GLU A 208 6.52 -1.64 -12.67
C GLU A 208 6.26 -0.85 -13.96
N HIS A 209 5.06 -0.31 -14.15
CA HIS A 209 4.65 0.30 -15.41
C HIS A 209 5.55 1.45 -15.85
N ASP A 210 5.93 2.33 -14.93
CA ASP A 210 6.75 3.51 -15.26
C ASP A 210 8.14 3.08 -15.78
N ASN A 211 8.70 2.01 -15.22
CA ASN A 211 9.94 1.41 -15.73
C ASN A 211 9.73 0.67 -17.06
N TYR A 212 8.56 0.06 -17.26
CA TYR A 212 8.22 -0.56 -18.55
C TYR A 212 8.05 0.49 -19.66
N GLU A 213 7.44 1.65 -19.37
CA GLU A 213 7.26 2.72 -20.35
C GLU A 213 8.60 3.33 -20.76
N SER A 214 9.48 3.65 -19.81
CA SER A 214 10.81 4.21 -20.12
C SER A 214 11.65 3.27 -20.98
N VAL A 215 11.71 1.99 -20.62
CA VAL A 215 12.45 0.99 -21.40
C VAL A 215 11.84 0.80 -22.80
N LYS A 216 10.51 0.86 -22.92
CA LYS A 216 9.82 0.74 -24.22
C LYS A 216 10.09 1.93 -25.14
N GLU A 217 10.27 3.13 -24.58
CA GLU A 217 10.67 4.32 -25.36
C GLU A 217 12.11 4.22 -25.87
N GLU A 218 13.03 3.66 -25.07
CA GLU A 218 14.40 3.43 -25.52
C GLU A 218 14.50 2.30 -26.55
N MET A 219 13.58 1.33 -26.51
CA MET A 219 13.64 0.12 -27.33
C MET A 219 13.15 0.32 -28.79
N PRO A 220 13.76 -0.41 -29.75
CA PRO A 220 13.35 -0.34 -31.14
C PRO A 220 11.95 -0.93 -31.32
N ALA A 221 11.04 -0.18 -31.94
CA ALA A 221 9.67 -0.64 -32.18
C ALA A 221 9.61 -1.96 -32.98
N VAL A 222 8.65 -2.83 -32.62
CA VAL A 222 8.41 -4.09 -33.32
C VAL A 222 8.15 -3.82 -34.80
N GLY A 223 8.89 -4.53 -35.66
CA GLY A 223 8.82 -4.40 -37.11
C GLY A 223 9.87 -3.50 -37.74
N LYS A 224 10.65 -2.73 -36.96
CA LYS A 224 11.79 -1.96 -37.49
C LYS A 224 12.94 -2.88 -37.90
N ILE A 225 13.71 -2.41 -38.88
CA ILE A 225 14.96 -3.03 -39.30
C ILE A 225 16.06 -2.53 -38.36
N VAL A 226 16.86 -3.46 -37.87
CA VAL A 226 17.94 -3.22 -36.91
C VAL A 226 19.21 -3.89 -37.40
N VAL A 227 20.34 -3.25 -37.09
CA VAL A 227 21.68 -3.78 -37.29
C VAL A 227 22.14 -4.38 -35.97
N THR A 228 22.66 -5.60 -36.00
CA THR A 228 23.17 -6.31 -34.82
C THR A 228 24.59 -6.83 -35.07
N SER A 229 25.31 -7.26 -34.03
CA SER A 229 26.62 -7.92 -34.19
C SER A 229 26.58 -9.16 -35.09
N LEU A 230 25.40 -9.77 -35.27
CA LEU A 230 25.17 -10.97 -36.07
C LEU A 230 24.59 -10.68 -37.46
N GLY A 231 24.50 -9.41 -37.86
CA GLY A 231 23.96 -8.95 -39.13
C GLY A 231 22.62 -8.22 -39.03
N ASP A 232 22.08 -7.86 -40.19
CA ASP A 232 20.82 -7.12 -40.30
C ASP A 232 19.61 -8.03 -40.01
N GLY A 233 18.63 -7.49 -39.31
CA GLY A 233 17.40 -8.22 -38.99
C GLY A 233 16.20 -7.32 -38.73
N LYS A 234 15.07 -7.96 -38.44
CA LYS A 234 13.80 -7.29 -38.13
C LYS A 234 13.38 -7.62 -36.70
N VAL A 235 12.95 -6.62 -35.94
CA VAL A 235 12.42 -6.82 -34.59
C VAL A 235 11.06 -7.53 -34.66
N VAL A 236 10.95 -8.71 -34.06
CA VAL A 236 9.71 -9.52 -34.00
C VAL A 236 9.01 -9.36 -32.64
N GLY A 237 9.78 -9.10 -31.59
CA GLY A 237 9.24 -8.94 -30.24
C GLY A 237 10.25 -8.28 -29.32
N ILE A 238 9.76 -7.75 -28.21
CA ILE A 238 10.56 -7.01 -27.24
C ILE A 238 10.22 -7.56 -25.85
N ASN A 239 11.25 -7.79 -25.04
CA ASN A 239 11.12 -8.15 -23.64
C ASN A 239 11.73 -7.03 -22.78
N ALA A 240 10.89 -6.07 -22.41
CA ALA A 240 11.30 -4.92 -21.60
C ALA A 240 11.81 -5.31 -20.20
N GLY A 241 11.31 -6.41 -19.61
CA GLY A 241 11.74 -6.87 -18.29
C GLY A 241 13.21 -7.32 -18.25
N ASN A 242 13.68 -7.98 -19.31
CA ASN A 242 15.06 -8.47 -19.41
C ASN A 242 15.98 -7.56 -20.25
N ARG A 243 15.47 -6.42 -20.75
CA ARG A 243 16.17 -5.56 -21.72
C ARG A 243 16.67 -6.32 -22.96
N THR A 244 15.89 -7.28 -23.45
CA THR A 244 16.23 -8.10 -24.63
C THR A 244 15.25 -7.88 -25.78
N VAL A 245 15.75 -8.02 -27.01
CA VAL A 245 14.99 -7.84 -28.26
C VAL A 245 15.07 -9.13 -29.06
N HIS A 246 13.92 -9.60 -29.54
CA HIS A 246 13.83 -10.75 -30.43
C HIS A 246 13.97 -10.26 -31.87
N VAL A 247 15.11 -10.58 -32.49
CA VAL A 247 15.44 -10.16 -33.86
C VAL A 247 15.43 -11.37 -34.78
N GLN A 248 14.69 -11.28 -35.88
CA GLN A 248 14.77 -12.23 -36.98
C GLN A 248 15.87 -11.77 -37.93
N LEU A 249 17.00 -12.50 -37.95
CA LEU A 249 18.13 -12.22 -38.83
C LEU A 249 17.78 -12.58 -40.28
N PHE A 250 18.08 -11.69 -41.23
CA PHE A 250 17.74 -11.93 -42.65
C PHE A 250 18.56 -13.07 -43.27
N GLU A 251 19.80 -13.26 -42.84
CA GLU A 251 20.69 -14.29 -43.40
C GLU A 251 20.32 -15.71 -42.98
N VAL A 252 19.81 -15.90 -41.75
CA VAL A 252 19.60 -17.23 -41.15
C VAL A 252 18.11 -17.57 -41.03
N GLY A 253 17.22 -16.57 -41.13
CA GLY A 253 15.77 -16.73 -40.97
C GLY A 253 15.31 -17.11 -39.55
N LYS A 254 16.25 -17.30 -38.61
CA LYS A 254 15.99 -17.66 -37.22
C LYS A 254 15.79 -16.42 -36.35
N VAL A 255 14.88 -16.54 -35.38
CA VAL A 255 14.70 -15.54 -34.32
C VAL A 255 15.73 -15.79 -33.24
N LYS A 256 16.52 -14.78 -32.90
CA LYS A 256 17.45 -14.78 -31.76
C LYS A 256 17.06 -13.69 -30.77
N GLU A 257 17.24 -14.00 -29.49
CA GLU A 257 17.13 -13.03 -28.41
C GLU A 257 18.51 -12.38 -28.23
N LEU A 258 18.58 -11.06 -28.38
CA LEU A 258 19.80 -10.25 -28.25
C LEU A 258 19.62 -9.17 -27.18
N PRO A 259 20.68 -8.82 -26.43
CA PRO A 259 20.62 -7.69 -25.51
C PRO A 259 20.40 -6.39 -26.29
N MET A 260 19.66 -5.46 -25.69
CA MET A 260 19.33 -4.17 -26.32
C MET A 260 20.57 -3.39 -26.81
N ASP A 261 21.68 -3.46 -26.08
CA ASP A 261 22.92 -2.74 -26.42
C ASP A 261 23.55 -3.22 -27.74
N ASP A 262 23.19 -4.42 -28.20
CA ASP A 262 23.66 -5.03 -29.45
C ASP A 262 22.71 -4.78 -30.63
N VAL A 263 21.68 -3.96 -30.44
CA VAL A 263 20.64 -3.70 -31.45
C VAL A 263 20.53 -2.21 -31.75
N VAL A 264 20.95 -1.81 -32.95
CA VAL A 264 20.89 -0.41 -33.39
C VAL A 264 19.84 -0.27 -34.50
N VAL A 265 18.95 0.71 -34.39
CA VAL A 265 17.96 0.99 -35.44
C VAL A 265 18.66 1.53 -36.68
N LYS A 266 18.37 0.94 -37.83
CA LYS A 266 18.87 1.39 -39.13
C LYS A 266 18.12 2.62 -39.62
#